data_AF-A0A3L7XPJ1-F1
#
_entry.id   AF-A0A3L7XPJ1-F1
#
_cell.length_a   1.000
_cell.length_b   1.000
_cell.length_c   1.000
_cell.angle_alpha   90.00
_cell.angle_beta   90.00
_cell.angle_gamma   90.00
#
_symmetry.space_group_name_H-M   'P 1'
#
loop_
_entity.id
_entity.type
_entity.pdbx_description
1 polymer ?
#
loop_
_entity_poly.entity_id
_entity_poly.type
_entity_poly.pdbx_seq_one_letter_code
_entity_poly.pdbx_strand_id
1 'polypeptide(L)'
;MTLFEWLLVGHLIGDWVFQNDWMARHKQDGLFNRAILIHCAIYTAVLLLIYFLPAAQPQSLRVFLRVAIFVYLSHWLIDATGLARRWMRFFKQTDALFMRIAVDQILHVIALALLVEFVA
;
A
#
# COMPACT_ATOMS: atom_id res chain seq x y z
N MET A 1 15.35 -9.83 10.60
CA MET A 1 14.51 -8.73 10.10
C MET A 1 13.27 -8.63 10.94
N THR A 2 12.81 -7.42 11.26
CA THR A 2 11.55 -7.16 11.95
C THR A 2 10.35 -7.41 11.02
N LEU A 3 9.13 -7.50 11.57
CA LEU A 3 7.92 -7.61 10.75
C LEU A 3 7.79 -6.40 9.80
N PHE A 4 8.05 -5.20 10.30
CA PHE A 4 8.03 -3.97 9.50
C PHE A 4 9.00 -4.06 8.32
N GLU A 5 10.22 -4.53 8.53
CA GLU A 5 11.21 -4.68 7.45
C GLU A 5 10.76 -5.68 6.37
N TRP A 6 10.15 -6.80 6.77
CA TRP A 6 9.57 -7.75 5.81
C TRP A 6 8.43 -7.12 4.99
N LEU A 7 7.51 -6.43 5.67
CA LEU A 7 6.39 -5.76 5.01
C LEU A 7 6.86 -4.62 4.11
N LEU A 8 7.93 -3.92 4.47
CA LEU A 8 8.54 -2.88 3.63
C LEU A 8 9.07 -3.49 2.32
N VAL A 9 9.78 -4.62 2.39
CA VAL A 9 10.20 -5.37 1.19
C VAL A 9 8.97 -5.79 0.38
N GLY A 10 7.93 -6.28 1.05
CA GLY A 10 6.68 -6.67 0.40
C GLY A 10 5.95 -5.53 -0.29
N HIS A 11 5.96 -4.34 0.30
CA HIS A 11 5.43 -3.13 -0.30
C HIS A 11 6.15 -2.77 -1.60
N LEU A 12 7.49 -2.75 -1.58
CA LEU A 12 8.27 -2.47 -2.79
C LEU A 12 7.99 -3.50 -3.90
N ILE A 13 7.86 -4.78 -3.54
CA ILE A 13 7.51 -5.83 -4.50
C ILE A 13 6.08 -5.63 -5.03
N GLY A 14 5.10 -5.44 -4.17
CA GLY A 14 3.70 -5.31 -4.56
C GLY A 14 3.44 -4.05 -5.40
N ASP A 15 4.01 -2.91 -4.98
CA ASP A 15 3.71 -1.61 -5.56
C ASP A 15 4.59 -1.25 -6.77
N TRP A 16 5.84 -1.72 -6.83
CA TRP A 16 6.74 -1.41 -7.95
C TRP A 16 7.01 -2.59 -8.88
N VAL A 17 7.18 -3.80 -8.35
CA VAL A 17 7.49 -4.98 -9.20
C VAL A 17 6.22 -5.51 -9.87
N PHE A 18 5.11 -5.58 -9.14
CA PHE A 18 3.85 -6.15 -9.64
C PHE A 18 2.86 -5.10 -10.19
N GLN A 19 3.13 -3.80 -10.01
CA GLN A 19 2.35 -2.75 -10.67
C GLN A 19 2.84 -2.54 -12.10
N ASN A 20 1.99 -2.80 -13.08
CA ASN A 20 2.30 -2.52 -14.48
C ASN A 20 1.88 -1.10 -14.91
N ASP A 21 2.26 -0.71 -16.13
CA ASP A 21 2.00 0.63 -16.69
C ASP A 21 0.50 0.98 -16.73
N TRP A 22 -0.37 0.01 -17.08
CA TRP A 22 -1.81 0.21 -17.09
C TRP A 22 -2.34 0.54 -15.69
N MET A 23 -1.92 -0.20 -14.66
CA MET A 23 -2.30 0.09 -13.27
C MET A 23 -1.83 1.50 -12.87
N ALA A 24 -0.56 1.81 -13.09
CA ALA A 24 0.04 3.07 -12.68
C ALA A 24 -0.63 4.30 -13.33
N ARG A 25 -1.01 4.21 -14.62
CA ARG A 25 -1.64 5.31 -15.34
C ARG A 25 -3.12 5.51 -15.00
N HIS A 26 -3.84 4.43 -14.72
CA HIS A 26 -5.30 4.47 -14.61
C HIS A 26 -5.84 4.31 -13.18
N LYS A 27 -5.00 4.00 -12.17
CA LYS A 27 -5.46 3.82 -10.78
C LYS A 27 -6.14 5.06 -10.17
N GLN A 28 -5.96 6.24 -10.78
CA GLN A 28 -6.57 7.50 -10.32
C GLN A 28 -7.77 7.97 -11.17
N ASP A 29 -8.18 7.21 -12.19
CA ASP A 29 -9.27 7.60 -13.12
C ASP A 29 -10.69 7.40 -12.53
N GLY A 30 -10.79 7.26 -11.22
CA GLY A 30 -12.04 7.06 -10.50
C GLY A 30 -11.86 6.13 -9.30
N LEU A 31 -12.69 6.29 -8.28
CA LEU A 31 -12.51 5.61 -6.99
C LEU A 31 -12.64 4.08 -7.06
N PHE A 32 -13.37 3.54 -8.03
CA PHE A 32 -13.67 2.09 -8.11
C PHE A 32 -13.41 1.52 -9.51
N ASN A 33 -12.44 2.09 -10.23
CA ASN A 33 -12.09 1.59 -11.56
C ASN A 33 -11.28 0.28 -11.49
N ARG A 34 -11.19 -0.44 -12.60
CA ARG A 34 -10.54 -1.77 -12.64
C ARG A 34 -9.05 -1.73 -12.27
N ALA A 35 -8.34 -0.68 -12.67
CA ALA A 35 -6.91 -0.56 -12.44
C ALA A 35 -6.59 -0.52 -10.94
N ILE A 36 -7.30 0.32 -10.18
CA ILE A 36 -7.10 0.41 -8.73
C ILE A 36 -7.55 -0.86 -8.00
N LEU A 37 -8.70 -1.44 -8.37
CA LEU A 37 -9.20 -2.64 -7.69
C LEU A 37 -8.27 -3.84 -7.86
N ILE A 38 -7.73 -4.03 -9.08
CA ILE A 38 -6.78 -5.11 -9.37
C ILE A 38 -5.44 -4.83 -8.69
N HIS A 39 -4.95 -3.59 -8.75
CA HIS A 39 -3.69 -3.21 -8.11
C HIS A 39 -3.74 -3.45 -6.59
N CYS A 40 -4.78 -2.96 -5.90
CA CYS A 40 -4.97 -3.20 -4.47
C CYS A 40 -5.10 -4.70 -4.14
N ALA A 41 -5.74 -5.49 -4.99
CA ALA A 41 -5.87 -6.94 -4.78
C ALA A 41 -4.51 -7.65 -4.87
N ILE A 42 -3.71 -7.32 -5.89
CA ILE A 42 -2.35 -7.87 -6.07
C ILE A 42 -1.45 -7.44 -4.91
N TYR A 43 -1.45 -6.15 -4.57
CA TYR A 43 -0.69 -5.60 -3.45
C TYR A 43 -1.05 -6.32 -2.14
N THR A 44 -2.35 -6.44 -1.85
CA THR A 44 -2.82 -7.12 -0.64
C THR A 44 -2.40 -8.59 -0.61
N ALA A 45 -2.46 -9.30 -1.75
CA ALA A 45 -2.01 -10.68 -1.83
C ALA A 45 -0.50 -10.84 -1.55
N VAL A 46 0.34 -9.94 -2.09
CA VAL A 46 1.79 -9.93 -1.83
C VAL A 46 2.07 -9.66 -0.35
N LEU A 47 1.41 -8.67 0.25
CA LEU A 47 1.62 -8.30 1.65
C LEU A 47 1.14 -9.40 2.60
N LEU A 48 0.02 -10.06 2.31
CA LEU A 48 -0.45 -11.20 3.09
C LEU A 48 0.51 -12.38 3.00
N LEU A 49 1.00 -12.70 1.80
CA LEU A 49 2.00 -13.75 1.62
C LEU A 49 3.22 -13.48 2.51
N ILE A 50 3.74 -12.25 2.48
CA ILE A 50 4.92 -11.87 3.26
C ILE A 50 4.65 -11.80 4.77
N TYR A 51 3.48 -11.31 5.18
CA TYR A 51 3.09 -11.26 6.59
C TYR A 51 3.05 -12.66 7.22
N PHE A 52 2.59 -13.66 6.47
CA PHE A 52 2.41 -15.03 6.95
C PHE A 52 3.59 -15.97 6.67
N LEU A 53 4.64 -15.51 5.97
CA LEU A 53 5.88 -16.28 5.78
C LEU A 53 6.60 -16.60 7.12
N PRO A 54 6.73 -15.67 8.09
CA PRO A 54 7.37 -15.98 9.37
C PRO A 54 6.50 -16.88 10.25
N ALA A 55 7.03 -18.03 10.67
CA ALA A 55 6.31 -19.00 11.51
C ALA A 55 5.90 -18.49 12.90
N ALA A 56 6.48 -17.37 13.35
CA ALA A 56 6.22 -16.80 14.67
C ALA A 56 4.93 -15.94 14.76
N GLN A 57 4.28 -15.63 13.63
CA GLN A 57 3.09 -14.76 13.62
C GLN A 57 1.80 -15.52 13.95
N PRO A 58 0.81 -14.88 14.60
CA PRO A 58 -0.49 -15.51 14.88
C PRO A 58 -1.24 -15.89 13.59
N GLN A 59 -1.39 -17.18 13.34
CA GLN A 59 -2.01 -17.74 12.13
C GLN A 59 -3.54 -17.90 12.27
N SER A 60 -4.25 -16.86 12.72
CA SER A 60 -5.72 -16.93 12.87
C SER A 60 -6.45 -16.25 11.71
N LEU A 61 -7.59 -16.82 11.30
CA LEU A 61 -8.46 -16.20 10.28
C LEU A 61 -8.85 -14.76 10.64
N ARG A 62 -9.03 -14.48 11.93
CA ARG A 62 -9.38 -13.12 12.41
C ARG A 62 -8.23 -12.13 12.23
N VAL A 63 -6.98 -12.56 12.40
CA VAL A 63 -5.80 -11.72 12.13
C VAL A 63 -5.64 -11.53 10.62
N PHE A 64 -5.75 -12.62 9.85
CA PHE A 64 -5.74 -12.58 8.39
C PHE A 64 -6.71 -11.55 7.81
N LEU A 65 -7.99 -11.60 8.21
CA LEU A 65 -9.00 -10.67 7.71
C LEU A 65 -8.74 -9.22 8.12
N ARG A 66 -8.25 -8.99 9.35
CA ARG A 66 -7.91 -7.64 9.83
C ARG A 66 -6.76 -7.02 9.03
N VAL A 67 -5.68 -7.78 8.83
CA VAL A 67 -4.54 -7.35 8.02
C VAL A 67 -4.97 -7.11 6.57
N ALA A 68 -5.71 -8.05 5.98
CA ALA A 68 -6.18 -7.94 4.60
C ALA A 68 -7.03 -6.68 4.37
N ILE A 69 -8.02 -6.44 5.25
CA ILE A 69 -8.90 -5.27 5.16
C ILE A 69 -8.10 -3.98 5.34
N PHE A 70 -7.22 -3.92 6.34
CA PHE A 70 -6.43 -2.71 6.60
C PHE A 70 -5.52 -2.39 5.40
N VAL A 71 -4.78 -3.38 4.90
CA VAL A 71 -3.85 -3.23 3.76
C VAL A 71 -4.62 -2.80 2.52
N TYR A 72 -5.71 -3.49 2.17
CA TYR A 72 -6.49 -3.17 0.99
C TYR A 72 -7.07 -1.75 1.05
N LEU A 73 -7.71 -1.40 2.17
CA LEU A 73 -8.39 -0.11 2.30
C LEU A 73 -7.40 1.06 2.42
N SER A 74 -6.29 0.90 3.14
CA SER A 74 -5.27 1.95 3.24
C SER A 74 -4.60 2.22 1.88
N HIS A 75 -4.22 1.17 1.16
CA HIS A 75 -3.62 1.29 -0.18
C HIS A 75 -4.60 1.92 -1.17
N TRP A 76 -5.85 1.43 -1.18
CA TRP A 76 -6.92 2.03 -1.98
C TRP A 76 -7.14 3.51 -1.65
N LEU A 77 -7.18 3.88 -0.37
CA LEU A 77 -7.41 5.26 0.04
C LEU A 77 -6.30 6.19 -0.46
N ILE A 78 -5.04 5.78 -0.34
CA ILE A 78 -3.89 6.58 -0.77
C ILE A 78 -3.92 6.76 -2.30
N ASP A 79 -4.02 5.65 -3.02
CA ASP A 79 -3.90 5.63 -4.48
C ASP A 79 -5.14 6.16 -5.19
N ALA A 80 -6.33 5.62 -4.89
CA ALA A 80 -7.57 5.93 -5.60
C ALA A 80 -7.94 7.42 -5.48
N THR A 81 -7.63 8.03 -4.32
CA THR A 81 -7.93 9.44 -4.08
C THR A 81 -6.83 10.37 -4.58
N GLY A 82 -5.65 9.84 -4.91
CA GLY A 82 -4.47 10.64 -5.18
C GLY A 82 -4.04 11.47 -3.98
N LEU A 83 -4.02 10.85 -2.79
CA LEU A 83 -3.78 11.52 -1.51
C LEU A 83 -2.44 12.27 -1.50
N ALA A 84 -1.39 11.68 -2.07
CA ALA A 84 -0.07 12.30 -2.20
C ALA A 84 -0.15 13.66 -2.91
N ARG A 85 -0.85 13.72 -4.06
CA ARG A 85 -1.04 14.97 -4.83
C ARG A 85 -1.86 16.00 -4.04
N ARG A 86 -2.87 15.56 -3.27
CA ARG A 86 -3.67 16.46 -2.42
C ARG A 86 -2.82 17.04 -1.28
N TRP A 87 -2.02 16.20 -0.63
CA TRP A 87 -1.10 16.59 0.43
C TRP A 87 -0.06 17.59 -0.07
N MET A 88 0.60 17.29 -1.19
CA MET A 88 1.57 18.18 -1.81
C MET A 88 0.98 19.56 -2.12
N ARG A 89 -0.26 19.62 -2.64
CA ARG A 89 -0.95 20.89 -2.88
C ARG A 89 -1.24 21.64 -1.59
N PHE A 90 -1.68 20.94 -0.55
CA PHE A 90 -1.96 21.55 0.76
C PHE A 90 -0.70 22.17 1.38
N PHE A 91 0.45 21.49 1.31
CA PHE A 91 1.73 21.99 1.80
C PHE A 91 2.52 22.83 0.79
N LYS A 92 1.97 23.10 -0.40
CA LYS A 92 2.63 23.86 -1.48
C LYS A 92 4.02 23.29 -1.86
N GLN A 93 4.14 21.96 -1.90
CA GLN A 93 5.36 21.27 -2.33
C GLN A 93 5.55 21.36 -3.85
N THR A 94 6.78 21.15 -4.33
CA THR A 94 7.09 21.07 -5.77
C THR A 94 6.32 19.93 -6.45
N ASP A 95 5.81 20.14 -7.67
CA ASP A 95 5.13 19.09 -8.48
C ASP A 95 6.12 18.22 -9.27
N ALA A 96 7.40 18.24 -8.89
CA ALA A 96 8.40 17.35 -9.48
C ALA A 96 7.96 15.88 -9.32
N LEU A 97 8.08 15.10 -10.41
CA LEU A 97 7.66 13.70 -10.45
C LEU A 97 8.24 12.88 -9.28
N PHE A 98 9.54 13.04 -9.01
CA PHE A 98 10.20 12.35 -7.91
C PHE A 98 9.58 12.70 -6.54
N MET A 99 9.24 13.98 -6.31
CA MET A 99 8.61 14.39 -5.05
C MET A 99 7.23 13.75 -4.89
N ARG A 100 6.47 13.66 -5.99
CA ARG A 100 5.17 12.97 -5.98
C ARG A 100 5.30 11.50 -5.63
N ILE A 101 6.27 10.81 -6.24
CA ILE A 101 6.56 9.40 -5.91
C ILE A 101 7.00 9.30 -4.46
N ALA A 102 7.93 10.13 -3.98
CA ALA A 102 8.44 10.06 -2.62
C ALA A 102 7.33 10.25 -1.57
N VAL A 103 6.47 11.26 -1.72
CA VAL A 103 5.35 11.51 -0.80
C VAL A 103 4.36 10.34 -0.82
N ASP A 104 4.04 9.83 -2.01
CA ASP A 104 3.17 8.68 -2.18
C ASP A 104 3.69 7.43 -1.45
N GLN A 105 4.96 7.09 -1.64
CA GLN A 105 5.57 5.94 -0.99
C GLN A 105 5.68 6.11 0.53
N ILE A 106 6.00 7.32 1.01
CA ILE A 106 6.05 7.59 2.46
C ILE A 106 4.68 7.38 3.11
N LEU A 107 3.58 7.76 2.45
CA LEU A 107 2.23 7.51 2.97
C LEU A 107 1.95 6.00 3.10
N HIS A 108 2.39 5.20 2.13
CA HIS A 108 2.27 3.74 2.21
C HIS A 108 3.13 3.12 3.32
N VAL A 109 4.36 3.61 3.50
CA VAL A 109 5.25 3.17 4.59
C VAL A 109 4.67 3.54 5.96
N ILE A 110 4.04 4.71 6.11
CA ILE A 110 3.29 5.07 7.32
C ILE A 110 2.15 4.09 7.57
N ALA A 111 1.39 3.71 6.53
CA ALA A 111 0.33 2.71 6.67
C ALA A 111 0.88 1.36 7.17
N LEU A 112 2.05 0.92 6.68
CA LEU A 112 2.71 -0.29 7.20
C LEU A 112 3.10 -0.17 8.67
N ALA A 113 3.63 0.98 9.10
CA ALA A 113 3.97 1.21 10.51
C ALA A 113 2.72 1.13 11.40
N LEU A 114 1.61 1.75 10.97
CA LEU A 114 0.33 1.67 11.67
C LEU A 114 -0.25 0.26 11.71
N LEU A 115 -0.09 -0.52 10.63
CA LEU A 115 -0.50 -1.92 10.59
C LEU A 115 0.25 -2.73 11.65
N VAL A 116 1.58 -2.59 11.72
CA VAL A 116 2.42 -3.33 12.65
C VAL A 116 2.13 -2.96 14.11
N GLU A 117 1.88 -1.69 14.41
CA GLU A 117 1.69 -1.22 15.79
C GLU A 117 0.27 -1.51 16.33
N PHE A 118 -0.75 -1.42 15.48
CA PHE A 118 -2.15 -1.39 15.96
C PHE A 118 -3.05 -2.53 15.45
N VAL A 119 -2.61 -3.29 14.44
CA VAL A 119 -3.48 -4.29 13.76
C VAL A 119 -2.90 -5.70 13.83
N ALA A 120 -1.60 -5.82 13.56
CA ALA A 120 -0.82 -7.07 13.57
C ALA A 120 -0.58 -7.55 15.01
#